data_AF-A0AB39ATC3-F1
#
_entry.id   AF-A0AB39ATC3-F1
#
_cell.length_a   1.000
_cell.length_b   1.000
_cell.length_c   1.000
_cell.angle_alpha   90.00
_cell.angle_beta   90.00
_cell.angle_gamma   90.00
#
_symmetry.space_group_name_H-M   'P 1'
#
loop_
_entity.id
_entity.type
_entity.pdbx_description
1 polymer ?
#
loop_
_entity_poly.entity_id
_entity_poly.type
_entity_poly.pdbx_seq_one_letter_code
_entity_poly.pdbx_strand_id
1 'polypeptide(L)'
;MATGKVKAGDVFNNWTVLNEDRRNRGVQHFMCKCICGTTRVVRKDNLGLVQGCGCDRKAYKARTGETKPRSKKARIVSPKTVSTPIKISHHENQEPRPQYIERSKSTRELLEERLAQKQLEKELSELW
;
A
#
# COMPACT_ATOMS: atom_id res chain seq x y z
N MET A 1 -1.48 -14.27 21.23
CA MET A 1 -2.58 -13.31 20.97
C MET A 1 -3.25 -12.95 22.28
N ALA A 2 -3.64 -11.69 22.50
CA ALA A 2 -4.31 -11.25 23.72
C ALA A 2 -5.74 -11.84 23.82
N THR A 3 -5.94 -12.84 24.68
CA THR A 3 -7.22 -13.56 24.84
C THR A 3 -8.19 -12.89 25.82
N GLY A 4 -7.77 -11.82 26.50
CA GLY A 4 -8.53 -11.17 27.57
C GLY A 4 -8.91 -9.70 27.29
N LYS A 5 -9.34 -9.01 28.35
CA LYS A 5 -9.51 -7.55 28.35
C LYS A 5 -8.13 -6.90 28.47
N VAL A 6 -7.75 -6.10 27.48
CA VAL A 6 -6.48 -5.37 27.47
C VAL A 6 -6.66 -4.04 28.19
N LYS A 7 -5.72 -3.69 29.07
CA LYS A 7 -5.70 -2.42 29.82
C LYS A 7 -4.49 -1.58 29.42
N ALA A 8 -4.57 -0.28 29.69
CA ALA A 8 -3.42 0.61 29.62
C ALA A 8 -2.33 0.13 30.60
N GLY A 9 -1.10 0.03 30.14
CA GLY A 9 0.04 -0.50 30.89
C GLY A 9 0.41 -1.95 30.58
N ASP A 10 -0.47 -2.72 29.90
CA ASP A 10 -0.15 -4.10 29.55
C ASP A 10 0.99 -4.17 28.53
N VAL A 11 1.90 -5.14 28.71
CA VAL A 11 3.05 -5.36 27.84
C VAL A 11 2.87 -6.64 27.03
N PHE A 12 2.94 -6.52 25.70
CA PHE A 12 2.86 -7.61 24.75
C PHE A 12 4.09 -7.62 23.84
N ASN A 13 5.00 -8.57 24.05
CA ASN A 13 6.31 -8.59 23.37
C ASN A 13 7.00 -7.22 23.56
N ASN A 14 7.41 -6.56 22.46
CA ASN A 14 8.05 -5.25 22.52
C ASN A 14 7.04 -4.09 22.54
N TRP A 15 5.73 -4.34 22.65
CA TRP A 15 4.68 -3.31 22.71
C TRP A 15 4.21 -3.09 24.14
N THR A 16 4.11 -1.83 24.56
CA THR A 16 3.44 -1.38 25.78
C THR A 16 2.16 -0.65 25.39
N VAL A 17 1.02 -1.08 25.92
CA VAL A 17 -0.27 -0.43 25.65
C VAL A 17 -0.33 0.89 26.40
N LEU A 18 -0.52 1.99 25.68
CA LEU A 18 -0.68 3.31 26.28
C LEU A 18 -2.16 3.59 26.57
N ASN A 19 -2.98 3.57 25.53
CA ASN A 19 -4.40 3.92 25.60
C ASN A 19 -5.21 3.06 24.63
N GLU A 20 -6.49 2.91 24.94
CA GLU A 20 -7.47 2.40 23.99
C GLU A 20 -7.73 3.47 22.91
N ASP A 21 -7.78 3.05 21.64
CA ASP A 21 -8.10 3.89 20.49
C ASP A 21 -9.50 3.51 19.95
N ARG A 22 -9.89 4.09 18.81
CA ARG A 22 -11.17 3.84 18.15
C ARG A 22 -11.43 2.37 17.83
N ARG A 23 -12.70 1.98 17.97
CA ARG A 23 -13.21 0.71 17.44
C ARG A 23 -13.53 0.88 15.96
N ASN A 24 -12.94 0.06 15.10
CA ASN A 24 -13.22 0.08 13.66
C ASN A 24 -13.74 -1.29 13.22
N ARG A 25 -14.89 -1.32 12.53
CA ARG A 25 -15.57 -2.55 12.07
C ARG A 25 -15.70 -3.62 13.16
N GLY A 26 -16.06 -3.21 14.38
CA GLY A 26 -16.22 -4.11 15.52
C GLY A 26 -14.91 -4.57 16.18
N VAL A 27 -13.75 -4.22 15.64
CA VAL A 27 -12.42 -4.59 16.18
C VAL A 27 -11.85 -3.45 17.00
N GLN A 28 -11.35 -3.78 18.19
CA GLN A 28 -10.73 -2.84 19.13
C GLN A 28 -9.27 -2.58 18.76
N HIS A 29 -8.87 -1.31 18.79
CA HIS A 29 -7.51 -0.88 18.51
C HIS A 29 -6.91 -0.26 19.75
N PHE A 30 -5.61 -0.43 19.92
CA PHE A 30 -4.87 0.10 21.05
C PHE A 30 -3.68 0.91 20.54
N MET A 31 -3.50 2.10 21.10
CA MET A 31 -2.29 2.87 20.90
C MET A 31 -1.18 2.24 21.73
N CYS A 32 -0.14 1.74 21.07
CA CYS A 32 0.96 1.03 21.71
C CYS A 32 2.28 1.74 21.45
N LYS A 33 3.15 1.79 22.45
CA LYS A 33 4.54 2.26 22.33
C LYS A 33 5.46 1.06 22.28
N CYS A 34 6.32 1.00 21.28
CA CYS A 34 7.35 -0.03 21.20
C CYS A 34 8.54 0.35 22.09
N ILE A 35 9.35 -0.62 22.51
CA ILE A 35 10.63 -0.38 23.21
C ILE A 35 11.57 0.54 22.41
N CYS A 36 11.43 0.56 21.08
CA CYS A 36 12.13 1.46 20.15
C CYS A 36 11.70 2.94 20.28
N GLY A 37 10.70 3.23 21.11
CA GLY A 37 10.08 4.55 21.27
C GLY A 37 8.93 4.83 20.28
N THR A 38 8.80 4.06 19.20
CA THR A 38 7.75 4.29 18.19
C THR A 38 6.36 3.96 18.72
N THR A 39 5.43 4.89 18.58
CA THR A 39 4.00 4.69 18.87
C THR A 39 3.22 4.29 17.63
N ARG A 40 2.38 3.26 17.71
CA ARG A 40 1.50 2.82 16.62
C ARG A 40 0.17 2.30 17.14
N VAL A 41 -0.86 2.42 16.31
CA VAL A 41 -2.16 1.80 16.54
C VAL A 41 -2.10 0.33 16.13
N VAL A 42 -2.33 -0.57 17.09
CA VAL A 42 -2.27 -2.02 16.90
C VAL A 42 -3.65 -2.62 17.19
N ARG A 43 -4.12 -3.51 16.32
CA ARG A 43 -5.34 -4.29 16.55
C ARG A 43 -5.16 -5.23 17.73
N LYS A 44 -6.22 -5.43 18.52
CA LYS A 44 -6.24 -6.40 19.63
C LYS A 44 -5.69 -7.77 19.24
N ASP A 45 -6.14 -8.31 18.11
CA ASP A 45 -5.76 -9.65 17.62
C ASP A 45 -4.24 -9.76 17.35
N ASN A 46 -3.60 -8.65 16.98
CA ASN A 46 -2.17 -8.60 16.68
C ASN A 46 -1.31 -8.44 17.94
N LEU A 47 -1.88 -8.01 19.07
CA LEU A 47 -1.17 -7.94 20.34
C LEU A 47 -0.79 -9.36 20.79
N GLY A 48 0.50 -9.59 20.97
CA GLY A 48 1.07 -10.90 21.28
C GLY A 48 1.20 -11.85 20.08
N LEU A 49 0.86 -11.43 18.86
CA LEU A 49 1.27 -12.12 17.62
C LEU A 49 2.44 -11.39 16.96
N VAL A 50 2.36 -10.07 16.88
CA VAL A 50 3.43 -9.23 16.34
C VAL A 50 4.45 -8.94 17.44
N GLN A 51 5.74 -9.11 17.12
CA GLN A 51 6.81 -8.90 18.11
C GLN A 51 7.06 -7.42 18.43
N GLY A 52 6.88 -6.48 17.50
CA GLY A 52 7.18 -5.06 17.74
C GLY A 52 6.96 -4.15 16.53
N CYS A 53 7.58 -2.95 16.57
CA CYS A 53 7.56 -1.94 15.51
C CYS A 53 8.32 -2.35 14.24
N GLY A 54 9.13 -3.42 14.31
CA GLY A 54 10.08 -3.83 13.27
C GLY A 54 11.46 -3.16 13.40
N CYS A 55 11.76 -2.58 14.57
CA CYS A 55 13.09 -2.07 14.92
C CYS A 55 14.13 -3.20 15.00
N ASP A 56 13.74 -4.34 15.56
CA ASP A 56 14.60 -5.50 15.74
C ASP A 56 14.41 -6.50 14.59
N ARG A 57 14.61 -6.01 13.36
CA ARG A 57 14.60 -6.87 12.18
C ARG A 57 16.01 -7.41 11.97
N LYS A 58 16.13 -8.74 11.93
CA LYS A 58 17.37 -9.40 11.48
C LYS A 58 17.75 -8.87 10.10
N ALA A 59 19.04 -8.59 9.91
CA ALA A 59 19.57 -8.19 8.61
C ALA A 59 19.11 -9.18 7.54
N TYR A 60 18.65 -8.65 6.41
CA TYR A 60 18.21 -9.47 5.30
C TYR A 60 19.40 -10.29 4.79
N LYS A 61 19.35 -11.61 5.00
CA LYS A 61 20.30 -12.53 4.38
C LYS A 61 19.65 -13.02 3.08
N ALA A 62 20.17 -12.54 1.95
CA ALA A 62 19.78 -13.07 0.65
C ALA A 62 20.01 -14.59 0.67
N ARG A 63 19.01 -15.35 0.22
CA ARG A 63 19.16 -16.79 0.08
C ARG A 63 20.13 -17.04 -1.07
N THR A 64 21.35 -17.43 -0.78
CA THR A 64 22.38 -17.80 -1.76
C THR A 64 22.18 -19.20 -2.34
N GLY A 65 21.16 -19.94 -1.88
CA GLY A 65 20.84 -21.26 -2.42
C GLY A 65 19.97 -21.19 -3.68
N GLU A 66 20.27 -22.05 -4.65
CA GLU A 66 19.42 -22.28 -5.81
C GLU A 66 18.00 -22.66 -5.35
N THR A 67 17.02 -21.82 -5.67
CA THR A 67 15.62 -22.16 -5.43
C THR A 67 15.22 -23.26 -6.39
N LYS A 68 15.03 -24.49 -5.89
CA LYS A 68 14.39 -25.55 -6.69
C LYS A 68 13.07 -25.01 -7.26
N PRO A 69 12.81 -25.16 -8.57
CA PRO A 69 11.54 -24.74 -9.14
C PRO A 69 10.43 -25.47 -8.38
N ARG A 70 9.46 -24.71 -7.88
CA ARG A 70 8.28 -25.28 -7.24
C ARG A 70 7.56 -26.11 -8.30
N SER A 71 7.72 -27.43 -8.24
CA SER A 71 6.85 -28.37 -8.94
C SER A 71 5.43 -28.09 -8.46
N LYS A 72 4.67 -27.34 -9.25
CA LYS A 72 3.23 -27.24 -9.06
C LYS A 72 2.73 -28.66 -9.36
N LYS A 73 2.36 -29.43 -8.34
CA LYS A 73 1.55 -30.62 -8.56
C LYS A 73 0.36 -30.16 -9.40
N ALA A 74 0.23 -30.69 -10.61
CA ALA A 74 -0.94 -30.41 -11.44
C ALA A 74 -2.16 -30.74 -10.57
N ARG A 75 -2.99 -29.73 -10.30
CA ARG A 75 -4.27 -29.98 -9.67
C ARG A 75 -5.01 -30.89 -10.63
N ILE A 76 -5.31 -32.12 -10.24
CA ILE A 76 -6.25 -32.96 -10.96
C ILE A 76 -7.59 -32.24 -10.81
N VAL A 77 -7.89 -31.36 -11.77
CA VAL A 77 -9.20 -30.76 -11.91
C VAL A 77 -10.01 -31.84 -12.61
N SER A 78 -10.94 -32.47 -11.89
CA SER A 78 -11.97 -33.31 -12.50
C SER A 78 -12.55 -32.53 -13.68
N PRO A 79 -12.68 -33.12 -14.88
CA PRO A 79 -13.17 -32.40 -16.03
C PRO A 79 -14.59 -31.90 -15.71
N LYS A 80 -14.74 -30.60 -15.47
CA LYS A 80 -16.04 -29.96 -15.52
C LYS A 80 -16.51 -30.09 -16.97
N THR A 81 -17.70 -30.61 -17.17
CA THR A 81 -18.39 -30.55 -18.46
C THR A 81 -18.53 -29.08 -18.84
N VAL A 82 -17.66 -28.62 -19.74
CA VAL A 82 -17.72 -27.27 -20.29
C VAL A 82 -18.82 -27.32 -21.35
N SER A 83 -19.96 -26.70 -21.08
CA SER A 83 -20.96 -26.42 -22.11
C SER A 83 -20.29 -25.63 -23.23
N THR A 84 -20.59 -25.97 -24.49
CA THR A 84 -20.03 -25.31 -25.66
C THR A 84 -20.15 -23.78 -25.52
N PRO A 85 -19.08 -23.02 -25.83
CA PRO A 85 -19.15 -21.57 -25.77
C PRO A 85 -20.26 -21.08 -26.69
N ILE A 86 -21.23 -20.34 -26.15
CA ILE A 86 -22.16 -19.56 -26.96
C ILE A 86 -21.30 -18.64 -27.83
N LYS A 87 -21.46 -18.74 -29.16
CA LYS A 87 -20.84 -17.80 -30.10
C LYS A 87 -21.51 -16.45 -29.89
N ILE A 88 -20.93 -15.62 -29.04
CA ILE A 88 -21.31 -14.22 -28.94
C ILE A 88 -20.76 -13.55 -30.21
N SER A 89 -21.64 -13.01 -31.05
CA SER A 89 -21.21 -12.26 -32.23
C SER A 89 -20.43 -11.04 -31.77
N HIS A 90 -19.22 -10.87 -32.28
CA HIS A 90 -18.39 -9.72 -31.99
C HIS A 90 -19.01 -8.52 -32.73
N HIS A 91 -19.75 -7.67 -32.02
CA HIS A 91 -20.18 -6.40 -32.58
C HIS A 91 -18.97 -5.46 -32.59
N GLU A 92 -18.40 -5.23 -33.77
CA GLU A 92 -17.28 -4.31 -33.95
C GLU A 92 -17.75 -2.88 -33.65
N ASN A 93 -17.09 -2.22 -32.70
CA ASN A 93 -17.44 -0.86 -32.33
C ASN A 93 -16.91 0.09 -33.42
N GLN A 94 -17.82 0.68 -34.20
CA GLN A 94 -17.48 1.55 -35.34
C GLN A 94 -17.10 2.99 -34.93
N GLU A 95 -17.12 3.30 -33.62
CA GLU A 95 -16.79 4.64 -33.17
C GLU A 95 -15.31 4.97 -33.43
N PRO A 96 -15.01 6.10 -34.11
CA PRO A 96 -13.64 6.54 -34.29
C PRO A 96 -12.99 6.84 -32.94
N ARG A 97 -11.70 6.53 -32.83
CA ARG A 97 -10.93 6.80 -31.61
C ARG A 97 -11.06 8.29 -31.25
N PRO A 98 -11.43 8.65 -30.02
CA PRO A 98 -11.46 10.05 -29.61
C PRO A 98 -10.07 10.68 -29.79
N GLN A 99 -10.05 11.93 -30.24
CA GLN A 99 -8.82 12.70 -30.37
C GLN A 99 -8.17 12.86 -28.99
N TYR A 100 -6.83 12.83 -28.95
CA TYR A 100 -6.08 13.00 -27.70
C TYR A 100 -6.38 14.37 -27.10
N ILE A 101 -6.86 14.38 -25.85
CA ILE A 101 -7.05 15.61 -25.07
C ILE A 101 -5.78 15.82 -24.27
N GLU A 102 -5.14 16.97 -24.46
CA GLU A 102 -3.95 17.35 -23.68
C GLU A 102 -4.28 17.34 -22.18
N ARG A 103 -3.37 16.80 -21.37
CA ARG A 103 -3.54 16.80 -19.92
C ARG A 103 -3.49 18.23 -19.38
N SER A 104 -4.19 18.48 -18.27
CA SER A 104 -3.99 19.70 -17.51
C SER A 104 -2.58 19.74 -16.89
N LYS A 105 -1.99 20.94 -16.85
CA LYS A 105 -0.72 21.19 -16.17
C LYS A 105 -0.91 21.07 -14.65
N SER A 106 0.08 20.52 -13.97
CA SER A 106 0.11 20.47 -12.51
C SER A 106 0.34 21.86 -11.92
N THR A 107 0.03 22.04 -10.64
CA THR A 107 0.30 23.29 -9.92
C THR A 107 1.77 23.69 -9.95
N ARG A 108 2.68 22.71 -9.89
CA ARG A 108 4.13 22.93 -9.97
C ARG A 108 4.55 23.44 -11.35
N GLU A 109 4.05 22.83 -12.42
CA GLU A 109 4.37 23.23 -13.80
C GLU A 109 3.90 24.67 -14.08
N LEU A 110 2.72 25.04 -13.58
CA LEU A 110 2.22 26.42 -13.69
C LEU A 110 3.11 27.44 -12.95
N LEU A 111 3.70 27.05 -11.81
CA LEU A 111 4.63 27.91 -11.07
C LEU A 111 5.95 28.07 -11.81
N GLU A 112 6.50 26.99 -12.36
CA GLU A 112 7.73 26.99 -13.15
C GLU A 112 7.58 27.88 -14.40
N GLU A 113 6.46 27.77 -15.12
CA GLU A 113 6.16 28.64 -16.28
C GLU A 113 6.05 30.11 -15.90
N ARG A 114 5.38 30.42 -14.77
CA ARG A 114 5.26 31.81 -14.29
C ARG A 114 6.62 32.40 -13.91
N LEU A 115 7.50 31.60 -13.31
CA LEU A 115 8.86 32.04 -12.98
C LEU A 115 9.68 32.27 -14.25
N ALA A 116 9.56 31.37 -15.24
CA ALA A 116 10.23 31.52 -16.53
C ALA A 116 9.77 32.77 -17.29
N GLN A 117 8.47 33.09 -17.27
CA GLN A 117 7.94 34.33 -17.86
C GLN A 117 8.53 35.58 -17.20
N LYS A 118 8.58 35.63 -15.87
CA LYS A 118 9.18 36.76 -15.14
C LYS A 118 10.67 36.91 -15.44
N GLN A 119 11.38 35.79 -15.59
CA GLN A 119 12.79 35.81 -15.94
C GLN A 119 12.99 36.38 -17.35
N LEU A 120 12.20 35.93 -18.32
CA LEU A 120 12.21 36.45 -19.69
C LEU A 120 11.92 37.96 -19.73
N GLU A 121 10.89 38.42 -19.01
CA GLU A 121 10.55 39.84 -18.92
C GLU A 121 11.70 40.67 -18.37
N LYS A 122 12.37 40.18 -17.32
CA LYS A 122 13.54 40.83 -16.75
C LYS A 122 14.69 40.89 -17.77
N GLU A 123 15.02 39.78 -18.43
CA GLU A 123 16.06 39.72 -19.45
C GLU A 123 15.76 40.68 -20.62
N LEU A 124 14.50 40.75 -21.08
CA LEU A 124 14.09 41.70 -22.12
C LEU A 124 14.19 43.15 -21.66
N SER A 125 13.88 43.46 -20.40
CA SER A 125 14.03 44.80 -19.83
C SER A 125 15.48 45.23 -19.61
N GLU A 126 16.41 44.28 -19.51
CA GLU A 126 17.85 44.56 -19.40
C GLU A 126 18.50 44.74 -20.78
N LEU A 127 17.85 44.28 -21.86
CA LEU A 127 18.33 44.36 -23.23
C LEU A 127 17.90 45.64 -23.98
N TRP A 128 16.94 46.40 -23.44
CA TRP A 128 16.41 47.66 -24.01
C TRP A 128 16.63 48.82 -23.03
#